data_AF-A0A529HP72-F1
#
_entry.id   AF-A0A529HP72-F1
#
_cell.length_a   1.000
_cell.length_b   1.000
_cell.length_c   1.000
_cell.angle_alpha   90.00
_cell.angle_beta   90.00
_cell.angle_gamma   90.00
#
_symmetry.space_group_name_H-M   'P 1'
#
loop_
_entity.id
_entity.type
_entity.pdbx_description
1 polymer ?
#
loop_
_entity_poly.entity_id
_entity_poly.type
_entity_poly.pdbx_seq_one_letter_code
_entity_poly.pdbx_strand_id
1 'polypeptide(L)' 'LYLNTGHGTLGWTMACGSAKVLADIISNRVPEINALDLSPDRYIKA' A
#
# COMPACT_ATOMS: atom_id res chain seq x y z
N LEU A 1 -5.67 -11.07 4.27
CA LEU A 1 -4.20 -10.94 4.24
C LEU A 1 -3.86 -9.56 3.71
N TYR A 2 -2.85 -8.89 4.29
CA TYR A 2 -2.40 -7.57 3.87
C TYR A 2 -0.89 -7.57 3.61
N LEU A 3 -0.43 -6.81 2.62
CA LEU A 3 0.97 -6.71 2.25
C LEU A 3 1.41 -5.25 2.26
N ASN A 4 2.49 -4.94 3.00
CA ASN A 4 3.15 -3.64 3.01
C ASN A 4 4.61 -3.80 2.59
N THR A 5 4.82 -4.21 1.34
CA THR A 5 6.13 -4.64 0.81
C THR A 5 6.38 -4.07 -0.58
N GLY A 6 7.63 -4.11 -1.04
CA GLY A 6 7.99 -3.64 -2.39
C GLY A 6 8.51 -2.19 -2.46
N HIS A 7 8.89 -1.59 -1.32
CA HIS A 7 9.35 -0.20 -1.23
C HIS A 7 10.79 0.06 -1.73
N GLY A 8 11.50 -0.96 -2.21
CA GLY A 8 12.88 -0.84 -2.67
C GLY A 8 13.83 -0.25 -1.62
N THR A 9 14.79 0.58 -2.07
CA THR A 9 15.77 1.26 -1.21
C THR A 9 15.18 2.41 -0.39
N LEU A 10 13.98 2.89 -0.76
CA LEU A 10 13.27 3.98 -0.08
C LEU A 10 12.32 3.50 1.03
N GLY A 11 12.41 2.23 1.43
CA GLY A 11 11.51 1.64 2.44
C GLY A 11 11.44 2.43 3.74
N TRP A 12 12.57 2.95 4.23
CA TRP A 12 12.60 3.75 5.46
C TRP A 12 11.90 5.10 5.28
N THR A 13 12.12 5.77 4.16
CA THR A 13 11.47 7.04 3.81
C THR A 13 9.95 6.90 3.68
N MET A 14 9.47 5.78 3.15
CA MET A 14 8.04 5.54 2.91
C MET A 14 7.32 4.80 4.05
N ALA A 15 8.03 4.43 5.13
CA ALA A 15 7.50 3.56 6.18
C ALA A 15 6.22 4.09 6.82
N CYS A 16 6.22 5.34 7.30
CA CYS A 16 5.06 5.92 7.98
C CYS A 16 3.87 6.14 7.04
N GLY A 17 4.12 6.60 5.81
CA GLY A 17 3.06 6.86 4.83
C GLY A 17 2.38 5.57 4.36
N SER A 18 3.17 4.55 3.99
CA SER A 18 2.66 3.24 3.58
C SER A 18 1.90 2.53 4.71
N ALA A 19 2.40 2.62 5.95
CA ALA A 19 1.72 2.08 7.12
C ALA A 19 0.38 2.79 7.39
N LYS A 20 0.30 4.11 7.20
CA LYS A 20 -0.96 4.86 7.34
C LYS A 20 -2.00 4.40 6.33
N VAL A 21 -1.63 4.28 5.06
CA VAL A 21 -2.52 3.76 4.00
C VAL A 21 -3.03 2.38 4.38
N LEU A 22 -2.14 1.48 4.79
CA LEU A 22 -2.56 0.13 5.18
C LEU A 22 -3.48 0.14 6.41
N ALA A 23 -3.20 0.98 7.41
CA ALA A 23 -4.03 1.10 8.61
C ALA A 23 -5.45 1.59 8.29
N ASP A 24 -5.60 2.54 7.35
CA ASP A 24 -6.89 3.00 6.88
C ASP A 24 -7.66 1.86 6.19
N ILE A 25 -7.01 1.10 5.30
CA ILE A 25 -7.60 -0.07 4.62
C ILE A 25 -8.05 -1.12 5.64
N ILE A 26 -7.20 -1.48 6.61
CA ILE A 26 -7.55 -2.44 7.68
C ILE A 26 -8.76 -1.95 8.49
N SER A 27 -8.87 -0.64 8.68
CA SER A 27 -9.94 -0.01 9.48
C SER A 27 -11.21 0.29 8.67
N ASN A 28 -11.31 -0.15 7.41
CA ASN A 28 -12.40 0.23 6.48
C ASN A 28 -12.56 1.76 6.33
N ARG A 29 -11.46 2.51 6.42
CA ARG A 29 -11.42 3.95 6.14
C ARG A 29 -10.88 4.20 4.74
N VAL A 30 -11.34 5.29 4.12
CA VAL A 30 -10.82 5.73 2.83
C VAL A 30 -9.41 6.29 3.05
N PRO A 31 -8.37 5.72 2.42
CA PRO A 31 -7.01 6.25 2.53
C PRO A 31 -6.91 7.67 1.93
N GLU A 32 -6.03 8.49 2.50
CA GLU A 32 -5.77 9.86 2.03
C GLU A 32 -5.14 9.92 0.62
N ILE A 33 -4.38 8.88 0.26
CA ILE A 33 -3.78 8.74 -1.06
C ILE A 33 -4.37 7.52 -1.79
N ASN A 34 -4.57 7.66 -3.11
CA ASN A 34 -4.96 6.54 -3.94
C ASN A 34 -3.78 5.56 -4.10
N ALA A 35 -3.96 4.33 -3.65
CA ALA A 35 -2.95 3.27 -3.70
C ALA A 35 -3.34 2.10 -4.63
N LEU A 36 -4.39 2.24 -5.46
CA LEU A 36 -4.89 1.15 -6.31
C LEU A 36 -3.84 0.65 -7.32
N ASP A 37 -3.01 1.54 -7.87
CA ASP A 37 -1.94 1.18 -8.81
C ASP A 37 -0.81 0.35 -8.17
N LEU A 38 -0.79 0.27 -6.83
CA LEU A 38 0.15 -0.54 -6.05
C LEU A 38 -0.43 -1.92 -5.71
N SER A 39 -1.66 -2.22 -6.11
CA SER A 39 -2.27 -3.52 -5.81
C SER A 39 -1.57 -4.66 -6.59
N PRO A 40 -1.68 -5.91 -6.10
CA PRO A 40 -1.22 -7.08 -6.83
C PRO A 40 -1.89 -7.26 -8.19
N ASP A 41 -3.08 -6.67 -8.39
CA ASP A 41 -3.89 -6.83 -9.61
C ASP A 41 -3.14 -6.34 -10.86
N ARG A 42 -2.17 -5.43 -10.70
CA ARG A 42 -1.32 -4.97 -11.81
C ARG A 42 -0.50 -6.07 -12.49
N TYR A 43 -0.32 -7.21 -11.81
CA TYR A 43 0.45 -8.36 -12.31
C TYR A 43 -0.43 -9.54 -12.71
N ILE A 44 -1.74 -9.44 -12.49
CA ILE A 44 -2.68 -10.45 -12.96
C ILE A 44 -2.75 -10.30 -14.48
N LYS A 45 -2.22 -11.29 -15.21
CA LYS A 45 -2.33 -11.35 -16.67
C LYS A 45 -3.82 -11.38 -17.06
N ALA A 46 -4.16 -10.67 -18.13
CA ALA A 46 -5.44 -10.81 -18.82
C ALA A 46 -5.69 -12.25 -19.26
#